data_AF-A0A485BCR8-F1
#
_entry.id   AF-A0A485BCR8-F1
#
_cell.length_a   1.000
_cell.length_b   1.000
_cell.length_c   1.000
_cell.angle_alpha   90.00
_cell.angle_beta   90.00
_cell.angle_gamma   90.00
#
_symmetry.space_group_name_H-M   'P 1'
#
loop_
_entity.id
_entity.type
_entity.pdbx_description
1 polymer ?
#
loop_
_entity_poly.entity_id
_entity_poly.type
_entity_poly.pdbx_seq_one_letter_code
_entity_poly.pdbx_strand_id
1 'polypeptide(L)'
;MILVPRHPERFADAREMVQKAGMSFTLRSTGEIPSNSTQVVIGDTMGELMLLYGIADLAFVGGSLVERGGHNPLEPAAHAIPVLMGPHTFNFKDICAKLQQDDGLITVTDVSSLVTQVGQSAHR
;
A
#
# COMPACT_ATOMS: atom_id res chain seq x y z
N MET A 1 8.58 5.14 2.00
CA MET A 1 7.37 4.45 1.49
C MET A 1 7.77 3.17 0.78
N ILE A 2 6.99 2.10 0.89
CA ILE A 2 7.19 0.87 0.11
C ILE A 2 6.09 0.80 -0.96
N LEU A 3 6.45 0.73 -2.24
CA LEU A 3 5.53 0.61 -3.37
C LEU A 3 5.60 -0.82 -3.92
N VAL A 4 4.50 -1.58 -3.82
CA VAL A 4 4.47 -3.00 -4.22
C VAL A 4 3.46 -3.23 -5.34
N PRO A 5 3.90 -3.34 -6.60
CA PRO A 5 3.01 -3.69 -7.70
C PRO A 5 2.54 -5.15 -7.59
N ARG A 6 1.26 -5.41 -7.88
CA ARG A 6 0.67 -6.75 -7.76
C ARG A 6 1.26 -7.79 -8.71
N HIS A 7 1.72 -7.35 -9.88
CA HIS A 7 2.15 -8.25 -10.95
C HIS A 7 3.52 -7.83 -11.52
N PRO A 8 4.40 -8.78 -11.88
CA PRO A 8 5.75 -8.48 -12.38
C PRO A 8 5.82 -7.55 -13.59
N GLU A 9 4.84 -7.63 -14.49
CA GLU A 9 4.78 -6.77 -15.67
C GLU A 9 4.66 -5.28 -15.32
N ARG A 10 4.22 -4.95 -14.09
CA ARG A 10 4.09 -3.57 -13.61
C ARG A 10 5.35 -3.04 -12.92
N PHE A 11 6.39 -3.85 -12.74
CA PHE A 11 7.62 -3.42 -12.07
C PHE A 11 8.37 -2.34 -12.86
N ALA A 12 8.39 -2.43 -14.19
CA ALA A 12 8.97 -1.38 -15.04
C ALA A 12 8.20 -0.06 -14.90
N ASP A 13 6.87 -0.11 -15.01
CA ASP A 13 6.01 1.07 -14.87
C ASP A 13 6.18 1.75 -13.51
N ALA A 14 6.23 0.96 -12.43
CA ALA A 14 6.40 1.50 -11.08
C ALA A 14 7.71 2.27 -10.95
N ARG A 15 8.82 1.73 -11.49
CA ARG A 15 10.12 2.39 -11.52
C ARG A 15 10.06 3.69 -12.32
N GLU A 16 9.48 3.66 -13.51
CA GLU A 16 9.35 4.83 -14.38
C GLU A 16 8.50 5.93 -13.73
N MET A 17 7.40 5.57 -13.08
CA MET A 17 6.53 6.53 -12.37
C MET A 17 7.27 7.23 -11.24
N VAL A 18 8.00 6.48 -10.41
CA VAL A 18 8.77 7.04 -9.28
C VAL A 18 9.91 7.92 -9.79
N GLN A 19 10.60 7.50 -10.85
CA GLN A 19 11.64 8.31 -11.49
C GLN A 19 11.09 9.62 -12.07
N LYS A 20 9.96 9.57 -12.79
CA LYS A 20 9.29 10.77 -13.33
C LYS A 20 8.82 11.73 -12.24
N ALA A 21 8.48 11.20 -11.06
CA ALA A 21 8.15 12.01 -9.89
C ALA A 21 9.37 12.68 -9.24
N GLY A 22 10.59 12.42 -9.72
CA GLY A 22 11.82 12.98 -9.18
C GLY A 22 12.18 12.44 -7.79
N MET A 23 11.63 11.28 -7.41
CA MET A 23 11.86 10.67 -6.10
C MET A 23 13.07 9.76 -6.14
N SER A 24 13.87 9.77 -5.07
CA SER A 24 14.91 8.78 -4.86
C SER A 24 14.29 7.42 -4.50
N PHE A 25 14.83 6.35 -5.09
CA PHE A 25 14.33 5.01 -4.84
C PHE A 25 15.42 3.94 -4.87
N THR A 26 15.11 2.79 -4.27
CA THR A 26 15.84 1.53 -4.48
C THR A 26 14.84 0.41 -4.81
N LEU A 27 15.37 -0.69 -5.33
CA LEU A 27 14.59 -1.88 -5.68
C LEU A 27 14.80 -2.94 -4.60
N ARG A 28 13.74 -3.64 -4.22
CA ARG A 28 13.86 -4.75 -3.27
C ARG A 28 14.79 -5.84 -3.79
N SER A 29 14.74 -6.09 -5.10
CA SER A 29 15.54 -7.12 -5.78
C SER A 29 17.05 -6.88 -5.75
N THR A 30 17.54 -5.65 -5.56
CA THR A 30 18.99 -5.35 -5.53
C THR A 30 19.63 -5.71 -4.19
N GLY A 31 18.83 -5.89 -3.14
CA GLY A 31 19.33 -6.13 -1.77
C GLY A 31 20.02 -4.92 -1.14
N GLU A 32 19.95 -3.75 -1.78
CA GLU A 32 20.49 -2.51 -1.23
C GLU A 32 19.71 -2.10 0.02
N ILE A 33 20.44 -1.67 1.05
CA ILE A 33 19.84 -1.13 2.27
C ILE A 33 19.41 0.31 1.99
N PRO A 34 18.13 0.68 2.15
CA PRO A 34 17.67 2.05 1.99
C PRO A 34 18.43 3.00 2.92
N SER A 35 18.83 4.16 2.41
CA SER A 35 19.45 5.21 3.22
C SER A 35 18.42 6.24 3.67
N ASN A 36 18.83 7.19 4.51
CA ASN A 36 17.96 8.31 4.91
C ASN A 36 17.50 9.19 3.73
N SER A 37 18.19 9.11 2.59
CA SER A 37 17.77 9.83 1.39
C SER A 37 16.79 9.02 0.53
N THR A 38 16.50 7.75 0.82
CA THR A 38 15.58 6.92 0.03
C THR A 38 14.13 7.25 0.37
N GLN A 39 13.37 7.76 -0.61
CA GLN A 39 11.96 8.09 -0.43
C GLN A 39 11.04 6.89 -0.71
N VAL A 40 11.41 6.07 -1.71
CA VAL A 40 10.61 4.90 -2.15
C VAL A 40 11.46 3.63 -2.21
N VAL A 41 10.95 2.55 -1.65
CA VAL A 41 11.45 1.19 -1.92
C VAL A 41 10.43 0.51 -2.83
N ILE A 42 10.84 0.07 -4.01
CA ILE A 42 9.94 -0.64 -4.93
C ILE A 42 10.07 -2.14 -4.66
N GLY A 43 8.99 -2.76 -4.20
CA GLY A 43 8.89 -4.21 -4.02
C GLY A 43 8.73 -4.91 -5.37
N ASP A 44 9.82 -5.07 -6.11
CA ASP A 44 9.89 -5.68 -7.44
C ASP A 44 10.23 -7.18 -7.38
N THR A 45 9.73 -7.86 -6.35
CA THR A 45 9.92 -9.29 -6.10
C THR A 45 8.57 -9.93 -5.79
N MET A 46 8.43 -11.22 -6.10
CA MET A 46 7.19 -11.96 -5.87
C MET A 46 7.24 -12.73 -4.55
N GLY A 47 6.10 -12.81 -3.85
CA GLY A 47 5.97 -13.60 -2.62
C GLY A 47 6.47 -12.92 -1.34
N GLU A 48 6.99 -11.70 -1.41
CA GLU A 48 7.50 -10.95 -0.24
C GLU A 48 6.46 -10.00 0.38
N LEU A 49 5.24 -9.91 -0.14
CA LEU A 49 4.26 -8.91 0.31
C LEU A 49 3.96 -9.00 1.82
N MET A 50 3.84 -10.19 2.39
CA MET A 50 3.62 -10.38 3.83
C MET A 50 4.82 -9.89 4.67
N LEU A 51 6.04 -10.10 4.19
CA LEU A 51 7.24 -9.56 4.85
C LEU A 51 7.23 -8.04 4.83
N LEU A 52 6.86 -7.45 3.70
CA LEU A 52 6.81 -5.99 3.53
C LEU A 52 5.69 -5.36 4.38
N TYR A 53 4.56 -6.05 4.55
CA TYR A 53 3.57 -5.64 5.54
C TYR A 53 4.15 -5.66 6.94
N GLY A 54 4.86 -6.72 7.35
CA GLY A 54 5.42 -6.83 8.70
C GLY A 54 6.37 -5.70 9.15
N ILE A 55 6.79 -4.81 8.26
CA ILE A 55 7.63 -3.63 8.56
C ILE A 55 6.94 -2.30 8.24
N ALA A 56 5.66 -2.31 7.86
CA ALA A 56 4.89 -1.13 7.50
C ALA A 56 4.05 -0.64 8.68
N ASP A 57 4.00 0.68 8.87
CA ASP A 57 3.16 1.30 9.91
C ASP A 57 1.70 1.47 9.46
N LEU A 58 1.47 1.48 8.14
CA LEU A 58 0.17 1.75 7.51
C LEU A 58 0.15 1.11 6.11
N ALA A 59 -1.00 0.57 5.69
CA ALA A 59 -1.16 -0.05 4.38
C ALA A 59 -2.31 0.57 3.59
N PHE A 60 -2.03 1.11 2.40
CA PHE A 60 -3.07 1.37 1.39
C PHE A 60 -3.19 0.18 0.43
N VAL A 61 -4.35 -0.46 0.41
CA VAL A 61 -4.62 -1.61 -0.47
C VAL A 61 -5.29 -1.14 -1.75
N GLY A 62 -4.53 -1.23 -2.85
CA GLY A 62 -4.92 -0.73 -4.18
C GLY A 62 -6.07 -1.49 -4.84
N GLY A 63 -6.41 -1.06 -6.07
CA GLY A 63 -7.57 -1.58 -6.82
C GLY A 63 -8.93 -1.19 -6.25
N SER A 64 -8.94 -0.30 -5.26
CA SER A 64 -10.11 0.09 -4.45
C SER A 64 -10.58 1.53 -4.70
N LEU A 65 -9.69 2.42 -5.17
CA LEU A 65 -10.02 3.79 -5.63
C LEU A 65 -10.55 3.83 -7.08
N VAL A 66 -10.60 2.69 -7.74
CA VAL A 66 -11.18 2.50 -9.08
C VAL A 66 -12.17 1.35 -8.99
N GLU A 67 -13.14 1.29 -9.91
CA GLU A 67 -14.19 0.25 -9.97
C GLU A 67 -13.66 -1.14 -10.36
N ARG A 68 -12.71 -1.68 -9.57
CA ARG A 68 -12.10 -3.01 -9.74
C ARG A 68 -12.35 -3.96 -8.57
N GLY A 69 -12.90 -3.44 -7.47
CA GLY A 69 -13.38 -4.24 -6.34
C GLY A 69 -12.36 -4.48 -5.22
N GLY A 70 -11.17 -3.85 -5.29
CA GLY A 70 -10.16 -3.91 -4.25
C GLY A 70 -9.30 -5.17 -4.28
N HIS A 71 -8.23 -5.15 -3.49
CA HIS A 71 -7.40 -6.32 -3.17
C HIS A 71 -7.60 -6.71 -1.71
N ASN A 72 -6.98 -7.82 -1.30
CA ASN A 72 -7.25 -8.48 -0.03
C ASN A 72 -6.81 -7.61 1.17
N PRO A 73 -7.74 -7.10 2.01
CA PRO A 73 -7.39 -6.31 3.18
C PRO A 73 -6.93 -7.16 4.37
N LEU A 74 -7.14 -8.49 4.34
CA LEU A 74 -6.77 -9.37 5.46
C LEU A 74 -5.25 -9.50 5.62
N GLU A 75 -4.49 -9.34 4.53
CA GLU A 75 -3.03 -9.42 4.57
C GLU A 75 -2.43 -8.37 5.52
N PRO A 76 -2.65 -7.06 5.34
CA PRO A 76 -2.17 -6.06 6.30
C PRO A 76 -2.88 -6.15 7.66
N ALA A 77 -4.18 -6.47 7.69
CA ALA A 77 -4.91 -6.57 8.96
C ALA A 77 -4.37 -7.69 9.86
N ALA A 78 -3.90 -8.81 9.30
CA ALA A 78 -3.27 -9.90 10.04
C ALA A 78 -1.96 -9.48 10.73
N HIS A 79 -1.32 -8.42 10.26
CA HIS A 79 -0.13 -7.81 10.87
C HIS A 79 -0.49 -6.68 11.86
N ALA A 80 -1.77 -6.50 12.19
CA ALA A 80 -2.28 -5.40 13.02
C ALA A 80 -1.95 -4.00 12.46
N ILE A 81 -1.82 -3.90 11.14
CA ILE A 81 -1.53 -2.64 10.45
C ILE A 81 -2.85 -1.99 10.06
N PRO A 82 -3.06 -0.69 10.35
CA PRO A 82 -4.24 0.02 9.89
C PRO A 82 -4.35 -0.02 8.36
N VAL A 83 -5.56 -0.32 7.87
CA VAL A 83 -5.81 -0.51 6.43
C VAL A 83 -6.54 0.69 5.85
N LEU A 84 -5.99 1.29 4.80
CA LEU A 84 -6.68 2.27 3.97
C LEU A 84 -7.17 1.60 2.69
N MET A 85 -8.43 1.82 2.32
CA MET A 85 -8.99 1.36 1.04
C MET A 85 -9.91 2.40 0.42
N GLY A 86 -10.00 2.37 -0.91
CA GLY A 86 -11.01 3.10 -1.66
C GLY A 86 -12.43 2.56 -1.48
N PRO A 87 -13.46 3.24 -2.04
CA PRO A 87 -14.85 2.86 -1.86
C PRO A 87 -15.26 1.57 -2.61
N HIS A 88 -14.48 1.15 -3.61
CA HIS A 88 -14.81 0.00 -4.44
C HIS A 88 -14.20 -1.29 -3.88
N THR A 89 -14.85 -1.89 -2.88
CA THR A 89 -14.39 -3.10 -2.17
C THR A 89 -15.28 -4.33 -2.39
N PHE A 90 -16.05 -4.36 -3.47
CA PHE A 90 -17.08 -5.39 -3.67
C PHE A 90 -16.55 -6.84 -3.70
N ASN A 91 -15.27 -7.08 -4.01
CA ASN A 91 -14.67 -8.41 -3.93
C ASN A 91 -14.46 -8.90 -2.48
N PHE A 92 -14.41 -7.96 -1.53
CA PHE A 92 -14.12 -8.19 -0.11
C PHE A 92 -15.16 -7.52 0.80
N LYS A 93 -16.39 -7.32 0.32
CA LYS A 93 -17.41 -6.48 0.97
C LYS A 93 -17.63 -6.83 2.44
N ASP A 94 -17.86 -8.10 2.75
CA ASP A 94 -18.16 -8.54 4.13
C ASP A 94 -16.95 -8.39 5.04
N ILE A 95 -15.75 -8.67 4.52
CA ILE A 95 -14.48 -8.48 5.23
C ILE A 95 -14.26 -7.01 5.53
N CYS A 96 -14.41 -6.13 4.53
CA CYS A 96 -14.24 -4.68 4.71
C CYS A 96 -15.27 -4.12 5.69
N ALA A 97 -16.52 -4.58 5.63
CA ALA A 97 -17.56 -4.16 6.58
C ALA A 97 -17.19 -4.54 8.01
N LYS A 98 -16.65 -5.76 8.21
CA LYS A 98 -16.21 -6.20 9.54
C LYS A 98 -15.00 -5.42 10.04
N LEU A 99 -14.01 -5.17 9.18
CA LEU A 99 -12.85 -4.37 9.52
C LEU A 99 -13.22 -2.92 9.86
N GLN A 100 -14.18 -2.32 9.14
CA GLN A 100 -14.67 -0.97 9.46
C GLN A 100 -15.39 -0.91 10.81
N GLN A 101 -16.20 -1.94 11.14
CA GLN A 101 -16.89 -2.01 12.44
C GLN A 101 -15.92 -2.09 13.62
N ASP A 102 -14.76 -2.70 13.41
CA ASP A 102 -13.73 -2.91 14.43
C ASP A 102 -12.58 -1.88 14.32
N ASP A 103 -12.80 -0.74 13.64
CA ASP A 103 -11.83 0.35 13.41
C ASP A 103 -10.53 -0.06 12.70
N GLY A 104 -10.49 -1.24 12.07
CA GLY A 104 -9.35 -1.79 11.34
C GLY A 104 -9.22 -1.34 9.88
N LEU A 105 -10.25 -0.67 9.33
CA LEU A 105 -10.23 -0.13 7.96
C LEU A 105 -10.79 1.29 7.91
N ILE A 106 -10.05 2.19 7.25
CA ILE A 106 -10.47 3.55 6.95
C ILE A 106 -10.71 3.67 5.44
N THR A 107 -11.87 4.21 5.07
CA THR A 107 -12.20 4.46 3.66
C THR A 107 -11.69 5.83 3.23
N VAL A 108 -10.97 5.87 2.12
CA VAL A 108 -10.50 7.09 1.45
C VAL A 108 -11.14 7.17 0.07
N THR A 109 -11.59 8.35 -0.37
CA THR A 109 -12.36 8.48 -1.63
C THR A 109 -11.55 9.04 -2.79
N ASP A 110 -10.39 9.61 -2.50
CA ASP A 110 -9.56 10.33 -3.46
C ASP A 110 -8.12 10.49 -2.92
N VAL A 111 -7.28 11.15 -3.72
CA VAL A 111 -5.89 11.45 -3.35
C VAL A 111 -5.80 12.33 -2.11
N SER A 112 -6.71 13.30 -1.96
CA SER A 112 -6.67 14.28 -0.86
C SER A 112 -6.94 13.59 0.50
N SER A 113 -7.98 12.78 0.56
CA SER A 113 -8.33 11.96 1.72
C SER A 113 -7.26 10.93 2.04
N LEU A 114 -6.66 10.28 1.03
CA LEU A 114 -5.53 9.38 1.24
C LEU A 114 -4.33 10.09 1.87
N VAL A 115 -3.91 11.24 1.32
CA VAL A 115 -2.78 12.02 1.86
C VAL A 115 -3.06 12.47 3.28
N THR A 116 -4.29 12.92 3.56
CA THR A 116 -4.71 13.34 4.90
C THR A 116 -4.60 12.19 5.91
N GLN A 117 -5.11 11.01 5.57
CA GLN A 117 -5.08 9.84 6.47
C GLN A 117 -3.66 9.32 6.73
N VAL A 118 -2.81 9.33 5.69
CA VAL A 118 -1.38 8.98 5.85
C VAL A 118 -0.69 9.97 6.80
N GLY A 119 -0.92 11.28 6.64
CA GLY A 119 -0.34 12.30 7.52
C GLY A 119 -0.80 12.21 8.97
N GLN A 120 -2.07 11.86 9.22
CA GLN A 120 -2.60 11.68 10.59
C GLN A 120 -2.03 10.44 11.28
N SER A 121 -1.75 9.38 10.51
CA SER A 121 -1.24 8.11 11.05
C SER A 121 0.24 8.18 11.42
N ALA A 122 1.02 9.07 10.79
CA ALA A 122 2.44 9.28 11.09
C ALA A 122 2.73 9.94 12.46
N HIS A 123 1.69 10.34 13.20
CA HIS A 123 1.78 11.02 14.49
C HIS A 123 1.23 10.19 15.67
N ARG A 124 0.88 8.91 15.44
CA ARG A 124 0.52 7.96 16.50
C ARG A 124 1.69 7.04 16.77
#